data_AF-A0A6N8Y875-F1
#
_entry.id   AF-A0A6N8Y875-F1
#
_cell.length_a   1.000
_cell.length_b   1.000
_cell.length_c   1.000
_cell.angle_alpha   90.00
_cell.angle_beta   90.00
_cell.angle_gamma   90.00
#
_symmetry.space_group_name_H-M   'P 1'
#
loop_
_entity.id
_entity.type
_entity.pdbx_description
1 polymer ?
#
loop_
_entity_poly.entity_id
_entity_poly.type
_entity_poly.pdbx_seq_one_letter_code
_entity_poly.pdbx_strand_id
1 'polypeptide(L)' 'GEDWSEVARAMGADGVRVNQLEDVGPALTAAIDAQMNGGRTTVIEAMCTKELGDPFRKDALKRPTRYLDKYQDYT' A
#
# COMPACT_ATOMS: atom_id res chain seq x y z
N GLY A 1 -17.15 4.32 -4.36
CA GLY A 1 -16.43 3.19 -3.76
C GLY A 1 -16.77 3.15 -2.29
N GLU A 2 -16.52 2.03 -1.64
CA GLU A 2 -16.67 1.92 -0.18
C GLU A 2 -15.69 2.89 0.52
N ASP A 3 -16.11 3.53 1.63
CA ASP A 3 -15.26 4.41 2.43
C ASP A 3 -14.77 3.65 3.67
N TRP A 4 -13.53 3.18 3.62
CA TRP A 4 -12.95 2.39 4.71
C TRP A 4 -12.61 3.24 5.92
N SER A 5 -12.37 4.54 5.73
CA SER A 5 -12.12 5.47 6.82
C SER A 5 -13.36 5.69 7.70
N GLU A 6 -14.56 5.73 7.10
CA GLU A 6 -15.82 5.78 7.84
C GLU A 6 -16.15 4.46 8.52
N VAL A 7 -15.90 3.33 7.86
CA VAL A 7 -16.09 1.99 8.47
C VAL A 7 -15.21 1.85 9.71
N ALA A 8 -13.94 2.26 9.65
CA ALA A 8 -13.03 2.24 10.80
C ALA A 8 -13.58 3.06 11.99
N ARG A 9 -14.09 4.27 11.71
CA ARG A 9 -14.74 5.12 12.73
C ARG A 9 -15.98 4.47 13.32
N ALA A 10 -16.82 3.84 12.50
CA ALA A 10 -17.99 3.11 12.96
C ALA A 10 -17.63 1.90 13.86
N MET A 11 -16.46 1.29 13.62
CA MET A 11 -15.92 0.19 14.43
C MET A 11 -15.18 0.66 15.70
N GLY A 12 -15.08 1.98 15.94
CA GLY A 12 -14.43 2.56 17.11
C GLY A 12 -12.91 2.77 16.96
N ALA A 13 -12.38 2.65 15.74
CA ALA A 13 -11.00 3.00 15.40
C ALA A 13 -10.92 4.41 14.78
N ASP A 14 -9.73 4.97 14.73
CA ASP A 14 -9.50 6.19 13.93
C ASP A 14 -9.47 5.82 12.43
N GLY A 15 -9.93 6.72 11.58
CA GLY A 15 -9.99 6.50 10.12
C GLY A 15 -9.49 7.72 9.37
N VAL A 16 -8.53 7.52 8.47
CA VAL A 16 -7.91 8.57 7.65
C VAL A 16 -7.95 8.17 6.19
N ARG A 17 -8.45 9.07 5.33
CA ARG A 17 -8.43 8.90 3.87
C ARG A 17 -7.30 9.73 3.28
N VAL A 18 -6.42 9.10 2.51
CA VAL A 18 -5.25 9.73 1.89
C VAL A 18 -5.43 9.71 0.37
N ASN A 19 -5.51 10.90 -0.23
CA ASN A 19 -5.71 11.06 -1.68
C ASN A 19 -4.42 11.40 -2.43
N GLN A 20 -3.40 11.91 -1.75
CA GLN A 20 -2.11 12.29 -2.33
C GLN A 20 -0.99 11.45 -1.74
N LEU A 21 0.02 11.13 -2.55
CA LEU A 21 1.15 10.30 -2.10
C LEU A 21 1.96 10.98 -0.99
N GLU A 22 2.11 12.30 -1.06
CA GLU A 22 2.84 13.11 -0.07
C GLU A 22 2.22 13.05 1.33
N ASP A 23 0.91 12.81 1.42
CA ASP A 23 0.18 12.72 2.68
C ASP A 23 0.32 11.35 3.36
N VAL A 24 0.79 10.31 2.65
CA VAL A 24 0.93 8.95 3.19
C VAL A 24 1.94 8.92 4.34
N GLY A 25 3.08 9.60 4.17
CA GLY A 25 4.14 9.65 5.19
C GLY A 25 3.66 10.29 6.50
N PRO A 26 3.17 11.55 6.47
CA PRO A 26 2.61 12.22 7.63
C PRO A 26 1.46 11.43 8.29
N ALA A 27 0.55 10.87 7.49
CA ALA A 27 -0.57 10.06 8.00
C ALA A 27 -0.07 8.82 8.76
N LEU A 28 0.93 8.13 8.23
CA LEU A 28 1.52 6.96 8.88
C LEU A 28 2.24 7.34 10.18
N THR A 29 3.02 8.43 10.20
CA THR A 29 3.68 8.91 11.42
C THR A 29 2.67 9.25 12.51
N ALA A 30 1.59 9.95 12.16
CA ALA A 30 0.53 10.28 13.11
C ALA A 30 -0.21 9.04 13.63
N ALA A 31 -0.48 8.05 12.76
CA ALA A 31 -1.11 6.79 13.16
C ALA A 31 -0.22 5.98 14.13
N ILE A 32 1.09 5.94 13.88
CA ILE A 32 2.05 5.27 14.76
C ILE A 32 2.06 5.94 16.15
N ASP A 33 2.14 7.27 16.19
CA ASP A 33 2.12 8.02 17.45
C ASP A 33 0.80 7.79 18.22
N ALA A 34 -0.34 7.87 17.53
CA ALA A 34 -1.66 7.61 18.11
C ALA A 34 -1.78 6.19 18.68
N GLN A 35 -1.15 5.21 18.03
CA GLN A 35 -1.14 3.83 18.53
C GLN A 35 -0.17 3.66 19.72
N MET A 36 1.05 4.19 19.63
CA MET A 36 2.08 4.02 20.67
C MET A 36 1.75 4.78 21.95
N ASN A 37 1.26 6.01 21.84
CA ASN A 37 1.04 6.91 22.98
C ASN A 37 -0.44 7.02 23.37
N GLY A 38 -1.35 6.87 22.42
CA GLY A 38 -2.80 6.98 22.65
C GLY A 38 -3.54 5.64 22.74
N GLY A 39 -2.89 4.52 22.40
CA GLY A 39 -3.53 3.20 22.35
C GLY A 39 -4.66 3.10 21.31
N ARG A 40 -4.74 4.04 20.36
CA ARG A 40 -5.79 4.08 19.34
C ARG A 40 -5.30 3.49 18.03
N THR A 41 -6.02 2.49 17.53
CA THR A 41 -5.77 1.93 16.21
C THR A 41 -6.29 2.87 15.13
N THR A 42 -5.50 3.11 14.09
CA THR A 42 -5.87 3.96 12.95
C THR A 42 -5.87 3.13 11.66
N VAL A 43 -6.94 3.21 10.88
CA VAL A 43 -7.01 2.69 9.52
C VAL A 43 -6.72 3.81 8.54
N ILE A 44 -5.74 3.59 7.65
CA ILE A 44 -5.36 4.53 6.59
C ILE A 44 -5.84 3.98 5.25
N GLU A 45 -6.84 4.64 4.65
CA GLU A 45 -7.32 4.35 3.30
C GLU A 45 -6.50 5.17 2.29
N ALA A 46 -5.52 4.53 1.66
CA ALA A 46 -4.70 5.15 0.62
C ALA A 46 -5.32 4.94 -0.77
N MET A 47 -5.61 6.04 -1.47
CA MET A 47 -6.14 6.00 -2.83
C MET A 47 -5.02 5.78 -3.83
N CYS A 48 -5.03 4.61 -4.48
CA CYS A 48 -4.06 4.27 -5.52
C CYS A 48 -4.67 4.41 -6.91
N THR A 49 -3.84 4.77 -7.90
CA THR A 49 -4.19 4.65 -9.32
C THR A 49 -3.96 3.22 -9.81
N LYS A 50 -4.47 2.88 -10.99
CA LYS A 50 -4.27 1.55 -11.62
C LYS A 50 -2.93 1.44 -12.35
N GLU A 51 -2.11 2.48 -12.33
CA GLU A 51 -0.84 2.53 -13.02
C GLU A 51 0.29 2.05 -12.10
N LEU A 52 1.17 1.21 -12.64
CA LEU A 52 2.37 0.77 -11.94
C LEU A 52 3.48 1.77 -12.22
N GLY A 53 4.14 2.25 -11.16
CA GLY A 53 5.31 3.13 -11.28
C GLY A 53 6.54 2.44 -11.87
N ASP A 54 7.58 3.22 -12.15
CA ASP A 54 8.68 2.87 -13.05
C ASP A 54 9.60 1.67 -12.73
N PRO A 55 9.62 1.03 -11.55
CA PRO A 55 10.27 -0.28 -11.41
C PRO A 55 9.33 -1.48 -11.62
N PHE A 56 8.01 -1.27 -11.61
CA PHE A 56 7.00 -2.35 -11.67
C PHE A 56 6.22 -2.41 -12.98
N ARG A 57 6.51 -1.52 -13.94
CA ARG A 57 5.99 -1.67 -15.29
C ARG A 57 6.48 -2.98 -15.91
N LYS A 58 5.64 -3.64 -16.71
CA LYS A 58 5.97 -4.94 -17.32
C LYS A 58 7.22 -4.88 -18.22
N ASP A 59 7.50 -3.73 -18.82
CA ASP A 59 8.69 -3.46 -19.63
C ASP A 59 9.95 -3.18 -18.78
N ALA A 60 9.79 -2.82 -17.51
CA ALA A 60 10.89 -2.59 -16.57
C ALA A 60 11.40 -3.90 -15.91
N LEU A 61 10.69 -5.01 -16.08
CA LEU A 61 11.05 -6.31 -15.50
C LEU A 61 12.00 -7.09 -16.44
N LYS A 62 13.17 -7.50 -15.93
CA LYS A 62 14.04 -8.46 -16.62
C LYS A 62 13.35 -9.82 -16.72
N ARG A 63 13.51 -10.48 -17.86
CA ARG A 63 13.06 -11.88 -18.02
C ARG A 63 13.75 -12.76 -16.97
N PRO A 64 13.05 -13.74 -16.38
CA PRO A 64 13.64 -14.64 -15.40
C PRO A 64 14.78 -15.45 -16.02
N THR A 65 15.94 -15.46 -15.37
CA THR A 65 17.08 -16.31 -15.77
C THR A 65 16.84 -17.72 -15.27
N ARG A 66 16.83 -18.69 -16.18
CA ARG A 66 16.65 -20.11 -15.86
C ARG A 66 18.01 -20.76 -15.67
N TYR A 67 18.25 -21.35 -14.49
CA TYR A 67 19.54 -21.93 -14.10
C TYR A 67 19.61 -23.46 -14.24
N LEU A 68 18.48 -24.13 -14.49
CA LEU A 68 18.41 -25.58 -14.58
C LEU A 68 18.21 -26.00 -16.03
N ASP A 69 19.00 -26.98 -16.49
CA ASP A 69 19.02 -27.43 -17.89
C ASP A 69 17.65 -27.87 -18.41
N LYS A 70 16.86 -28.56 -17.57
CA LYS A 70 15.49 -29.00 -17.89
C LYS A 70 14.50 -27.87 -18.21
N TYR A 71 14.87 -26.62 -17.97
CA TYR A 71 14.01 -25.46 -18.22
C TYR A 71 14.53 -24.54 -19.33
N GLN A 72 15.59 -24.92 -20.07
CA GLN A 72 16.14 -24.06 -21.13
C GLN A 72 15.16 -23.80 -22.29
N ASP A 73 14.30 -24.77 -22.62
CA ASP A 73 13.40 -24.69 -23.79
C ASP A 73 12.14 -23.83 -23.57
N TYR A 74 11.77 -23.57 -22.31
CA TYR A 74 10.65 -22.69 -22.00
C TYR A 74 11.18 -21.27 -22.02
N THR A 75 10.91 -20.47 -23.06
CA THR A 75 11.26 -19.04 -23.10
C THR A 75 10.03 -18.17 -22.90
#